data_AF-A0A1J5D4Y3-F1
#
_entry.id   AF-A0A1J5D4Y3-F1
#
_cell.length_a   1.000
_cell.length_b   1.000
_cell.length_c   1.000
_cell.angle_alpha   90.00
_cell.angle_beta   90.00
_cell.angle_gamma   90.00
#
_symmetry.space_group_name_H-M   'P 1'
#
loop_
_entity.id
_entity.type
_entity.pdbx_description
1 polymer ?
#
loop_
_entity_poly.entity_id
_entity_poly.type
_entity_poly.pdbx_seq_one_letter_code
_entity_poly.pdbx_strand_id
1 'polypeptide(L)'
;MKHYTLEQQRFALETIKLTWTRLVTRVCLQSMMRLPAFELGTSKDWGRWAPATRTFTINMRLAVEFAGHADFVDTVAHELAHQWVSEVVGGYESPHGPLWKRGARMFGADPRATAKDQLEALCTGLSPDDARVAGKVKKLLALAGSSNENEAELAALRARELMCRHKLDASHGEPRWGYKTLGEPWKRRPRWLYIISNILKNFYDVETLWLSEFDFEYDREVHGGRTVAKVLEVTGTPAAVAVAEYVYDFLIREGERRLEDYRRKGGRTSMTARTNFLLGLHDGFRSKLQEQTEALERDPEQSALVLVKDPKLSEFFHARYPRIHFVTQSSRIKQDEAARSEGRRQGREMTILEAVSSNGDGPVRALPHLR
;
A
#
# COMPACT_ATOMS: atom_id res chain seq x y z
N MET A 1 -13.39 -25.94 1.79
CA MET A 1 -12.74 -25.02 2.75
C MET A 1 -11.26 -25.29 2.73
N LYS A 2 -10.41 -24.26 2.63
CA LYS A 2 -8.96 -24.43 2.78
C LYS A 2 -8.68 -24.88 4.21
N HIS A 3 -7.88 -25.93 4.40
CA HIS A 3 -7.50 -26.41 5.72
C HIS A 3 -6.20 -25.73 6.14
N TYR A 4 -6.20 -25.07 7.30
CA TYR A 4 -5.01 -24.47 7.90
C TYR A 4 -4.49 -25.35 9.03
N THR A 5 -3.17 -25.49 9.12
CA THR A 5 -2.52 -26.32 10.14
C THR A 5 -2.72 -25.72 11.54
N LEU A 6 -2.58 -26.54 12.59
CA LEU A 6 -2.61 -26.04 13.98
C LEU A 6 -1.51 -25.01 14.24
N GLU A 7 -0.39 -25.13 13.55
CA GLU A 7 0.72 -24.17 13.63
C GLU A 7 0.32 -22.81 13.05
N GLN A 8 -0.28 -22.80 11.85
CA GLN A 8 -0.80 -21.57 11.22
C GLN A 8 -1.86 -20.89 12.10
N GLN A 9 -2.75 -21.68 12.70
CA GLN A 9 -3.77 -21.15 13.60
C GLN A 9 -3.18 -20.52 14.87
N ARG A 10 -2.19 -21.18 15.50
CA ARG A 10 -1.49 -20.62 16.67
C ARG A 10 -0.78 -19.31 16.33
N PHE A 11 -0.13 -19.27 15.17
CA PHE A 11 0.55 -18.07 14.70
C PHE A 11 -0.43 -16.91 14.44
N ALA A 12 -1.55 -17.20 13.80
CA ALA A 12 -2.61 -16.23 13.57
C ALA A 12 -3.10 -15.62 14.90
N LEU A 13 -3.34 -16.43 15.92
CA LEU A 13 -3.73 -15.97 17.26
C LEU A 13 -2.67 -15.07 17.92
N GLU A 14 -1.40 -15.46 17.88
CA GLU A 14 -0.31 -14.61 18.40
C GLU A 14 -0.18 -13.30 17.63
N THR A 15 -0.40 -13.33 16.31
CA THR A 15 -0.37 -12.12 15.46
C THR A 15 -1.50 -11.16 15.80
N ILE A 16 -2.71 -11.68 16.06
CA ILE A 16 -3.84 -10.86 16.54
C ILE A 16 -3.48 -10.21 17.88
N LYS A 17 -2.96 -11.00 18.83
CA LYS A 17 -2.55 -10.52 20.16
C LYS A 17 -1.46 -9.46 20.10
N LEU A 18 -0.43 -9.66 19.28
CA LEU A 18 0.65 -8.68 19.07
C LEU A 18 0.11 -7.38 18.45
N THR A 19 -0.77 -7.50 17.46
CA THR A 19 -1.40 -6.35 16.80
C THR A 19 -2.27 -5.57 17.76
N TRP A 20 -3.13 -6.26 18.53
CA TRP A 20 -3.92 -5.67 19.61
C TRP A 20 -3.04 -4.93 20.61
N THR A 21 -1.99 -5.59 21.12
CA THR A 21 -1.06 -5.02 22.12
C THR A 21 -0.38 -3.78 21.59
N ARG A 22 0.06 -3.81 20.32
CA ARG A 22 0.70 -2.68 19.64
C ARG A 22 -0.26 -1.50 19.51
N LEU A 23 -1.51 -1.75 19.11
CA LEU A 23 -2.51 -0.68 18.92
C LEU A 23 -2.91 -0.03 20.25
N VAL A 24 -3.17 -0.81 21.30
CA VAL A 24 -3.46 -0.29 22.66
C VAL A 24 -2.27 0.49 23.20
N THR A 25 -1.05 -0.04 22.99
CA THR A 25 0.18 0.61 23.44
C THR A 25 0.46 1.93 22.72
N ARG A 26 0.09 2.01 21.45
CA ARG A 26 0.25 3.23 20.64
C ARG A 26 -0.49 4.41 21.25
N VAL A 27 -1.66 4.16 21.85
CA VAL A 27 -2.56 5.18 22.41
C VAL A 27 -2.56 5.22 23.95
N CYS A 28 -1.58 4.56 24.58
CA CYS A 28 -1.39 4.57 26.04
C CYS A 28 -2.59 4.06 26.85
N LEU A 29 -3.34 3.07 26.33
CA LEU A 29 -4.53 2.52 26.99
C LEU A 29 -4.28 1.18 27.71
N GLN A 30 -3.03 0.73 27.87
CA GLN A 30 -2.70 -0.61 28.39
C GLN A 30 -3.17 -0.83 29.83
N SER A 31 -3.26 0.23 30.62
CA SER A 31 -3.76 0.18 32.00
C SER A 31 -5.28 0.24 32.11
N MET A 32 -5.98 0.65 31.04
CA MET A 32 -7.43 0.85 31.02
C MET A 32 -8.17 -0.28 30.30
N MET A 33 -7.55 -0.91 29.31
CA MET A 33 -8.15 -2.02 28.55
C MET A 33 -7.57 -3.35 28.99
N ARG A 34 -8.41 -4.38 29.08
CA ARG A 34 -8.00 -5.70 29.57
C ARG A 34 -7.75 -6.64 28.40
N LEU A 35 -6.68 -7.45 28.47
CA LEU A 35 -6.36 -8.41 27.41
C LEU A 35 -7.52 -9.42 27.22
N PRO A 36 -8.11 -9.52 26.01
CA PRO A 36 -9.24 -10.42 25.75
C PRO A 36 -8.78 -11.86 25.45
N ALA A 37 -9.73 -12.79 25.39
CA ALA A 37 -9.51 -14.10 24.81
C ALA A 37 -9.56 -13.99 23.27
N PHE A 38 -8.53 -14.47 22.57
CA PHE A 38 -8.47 -14.42 21.11
C PHE A 38 -8.99 -15.72 20.49
N GLU A 39 -9.78 -15.61 19.43
CA GLU A 39 -10.37 -16.74 18.73
C GLU A 39 -10.28 -16.58 17.21
N LEU A 40 -10.17 -17.70 16.49
CA LEU A 40 -10.29 -17.74 15.03
C LEU A 40 -11.71 -18.15 14.63
N GLY A 41 -12.40 -17.26 13.92
CA GLY A 41 -13.74 -17.50 13.41
C GLY A 41 -13.75 -18.07 11.99
N THR A 42 -14.84 -18.76 11.63
CA THR A 42 -15.11 -19.22 10.26
C THR A 42 -16.37 -18.59 9.66
N SER A 43 -16.96 -17.62 10.36
CA SER A 43 -18.14 -16.87 9.89
C SER A 43 -17.83 -16.00 8.68
N LYS A 44 -18.85 -15.37 8.11
CA LYS A 44 -18.68 -14.40 7.02
C LYS A 44 -18.09 -13.08 7.48
N ASP A 45 -18.18 -12.78 8.78
CA ASP A 45 -17.66 -11.55 9.37
C ASP A 45 -16.13 -11.65 9.50
N TRP A 46 -15.44 -10.51 9.34
CA TRP A 46 -13.99 -10.47 9.43
C TRP A 46 -13.49 -10.37 10.87
N GLY A 47 -14.28 -9.74 11.75
CA GLY A 47 -13.97 -9.56 13.15
C GLY A 47 -15.23 -9.54 14.01
N ARG A 48 -15.08 -9.82 15.30
CA ARG A 48 -16.13 -9.65 16.31
C ARG A 48 -15.57 -9.46 17.70
N TRP A 49 -16.02 -8.40 18.38
CA TRP A 49 -15.92 -8.23 19.82
C TRP A 49 -17.19 -8.74 20.53
N ALA A 50 -17.04 -9.64 21.50
CA ALA A 50 -18.11 -10.11 22.36
C ALA A 50 -17.86 -9.67 23.81
N PRO A 51 -18.54 -8.61 24.31
CA PRO A 51 -18.25 -8.04 25.63
C PRO A 51 -18.59 -8.99 26.78
N ALA A 52 -19.64 -9.81 26.64
CA ALA A 52 -20.09 -10.73 27.69
C ALA A 52 -19.05 -11.79 28.05
N THR A 53 -18.30 -12.29 27.05
CA THR A 53 -17.27 -13.32 27.22
C THR A 53 -15.85 -12.75 27.13
N ARG A 54 -15.71 -11.45 26.81
CA ARG A 54 -14.45 -10.79 26.48
C ARG A 54 -13.67 -11.54 25.39
N THR A 55 -14.40 -11.99 24.37
CA THR A 55 -13.85 -12.73 23.23
C THR A 55 -13.64 -11.78 22.06
N PHE A 56 -12.45 -11.87 21.48
CA PHE A 56 -12.01 -11.11 20.32
C PHE A 56 -11.76 -12.10 19.17
N THR A 57 -12.71 -12.20 18.25
CA THR A 57 -12.67 -13.16 17.15
C THR A 57 -12.21 -12.47 15.88
N ILE A 58 -11.28 -13.08 15.15
CA ILE A 58 -10.91 -12.67 13.79
C ILE A 58 -11.10 -13.85 12.85
N ASN A 59 -11.58 -13.60 11.64
CA ASN A 59 -11.75 -14.63 10.63
C ASN A 59 -10.44 -15.36 10.34
N MET A 60 -10.48 -16.70 10.30
CA MET A 60 -9.31 -17.55 10.14
C MET A 60 -8.60 -17.30 8.80
N ARG A 61 -9.33 -17.02 7.72
CA ARG A 61 -8.70 -16.70 6.43
C ARG A 61 -7.95 -15.39 6.51
N LEU A 62 -8.54 -14.35 7.10
CA LEU A 62 -7.89 -13.04 7.25
C LEU A 62 -6.64 -13.15 8.13
N ALA A 63 -6.75 -13.85 9.26
CA ALA A 63 -5.66 -13.96 10.22
C ALA A 63 -4.50 -14.86 9.74
N VAL A 64 -4.75 -15.79 8.82
CA VAL A 64 -3.70 -16.68 8.28
C VAL A 64 -3.14 -16.17 6.96
N GLU A 65 -3.98 -15.76 6.00
CA GLU A 65 -3.52 -15.41 4.65
C GLU A 65 -3.11 -13.94 4.53
N PHE A 66 -3.59 -13.06 5.42
CA PHE A 66 -3.40 -11.62 5.34
C PHE A 66 -2.88 -11.05 6.67
N ALA A 67 -2.22 -11.88 7.48
CA ALA A 67 -1.69 -11.48 8.76
C ALA A 67 -0.71 -10.31 8.59
N GLY A 68 -0.92 -9.20 9.30
CA GLY A 68 -0.06 -8.01 9.16
C GLY A 68 -0.38 -7.11 7.96
N HIS A 69 -1.21 -7.57 7.01
CA HIS A 69 -1.76 -6.70 5.97
C HIS A 69 -2.66 -5.64 6.58
N ALA A 70 -2.84 -4.57 5.82
CA ALA A 70 -3.53 -3.39 6.30
C ALA A 70 -5.00 -3.65 6.66
N ASP A 71 -5.69 -4.55 5.95
CA ASP A 71 -7.08 -4.95 6.24
C ASP A 71 -7.20 -5.79 7.51
N PHE A 72 -6.22 -6.66 7.77
CA PHE A 72 -6.12 -7.37 9.04
C PHE A 72 -5.94 -6.38 10.19
N VAL A 73 -5.04 -5.41 10.03
CA VAL A 73 -4.82 -4.35 11.03
C VAL A 73 -6.07 -3.48 11.20
N ASP A 74 -6.81 -3.17 10.13
CA ASP A 74 -8.10 -2.46 10.20
C ASP A 74 -9.10 -3.21 11.07
N THR A 75 -9.26 -4.50 10.78
CA THR A 75 -10.24 -5.36 11.43
C THR A 75 -9.92 -5.49 12.91
N VAL A 76 -8.63 -5.67 13.26
CA VAL A 76 -8.21 -5.66 14.66
C VAL A 76 -8.51 -4.29 15.29
N ALA A 77 -8.18 -3.17 14.64
CA ALA A 77 -8.48 -1.83 15.17
C ALA A 77 -9.99 -1.57 15.33
N HIS A 78 -10.82 -2.11 14.43
CA HIS A 78 -12.27 -2.02 14.42
C HIS A 78 -12.89 -2.68 15.64
N GLU A 79 -12.52 -3.94 15.89
CA GLU A 79 -13.00 -4.68 17.06
C GLU A 79 -12.45 -4.11 18.37
N LEU A 80 -11.26 -3.51 18.33
CA LEU A 80 -10.66 -2.85 19.47
C LEU A 80 -11.38 -1.54 19.83
N ALA A 81 -11.96 -0.84 18.85
CA ALA A 81 -12.86 0.28 19.10
C ALA A 81 -14.14 -0.17 19.82
N HIS A 82 -14.73 -1.30 19.44
CA HIS A 82 -15.85 -1.90 20.18
C HIS A 82 -15.46 -2.28 21.61
N GLN A 83 -14.28 -2.89 21.80
CA GLN A 83 -13.77 -3.21 23.12
C GLN A 83 -13.63 -1.96 23.98
N TRP A 84 -13.01 -0.90 23.45
CA TRP A 84 -12.78 0.35 24.18
C TRP A 84 -14.08 1.02 24.62
N VAL A 85 -15.09 1.06 23.75
CA VAL A 85 -16.42 1.57 24.13
C VAL A 85 -16.99 0.75 25.29
N SER A 86 -16.91 -0.58 25.20
CA SER A 86 -17.49 -1.47 26.23
C SER A 86 -16.74 -1.47 27.58
N GLU A 87 -15.41 -1.35 27.58
CA GLU A 87 -14.59 -1.48 28.80
C GLU A 87 -14.22 -0.13 29.44
N VAL A 88 -14.07 0.94 28.65
CA VAL A 88 -13.52 2.22 29.13
C VAL A 88 -14.53 3.34 29.13
N VAL A 89 -15.31 3.48 28.06
CA VAL A 89 -16.26 4.60 27.93
C VAL A 89 -17.58 4.29 28.65
N GLY A 90 -18.12 3.10 28.41
CA GLY A 90 -19.46 2.74 28.85
C GLY A 90 -20.57 3.49 28.10
N GLY A 91 -21.81 3.16 28.42
CA GLY A 91 -23.00 3.73 27.79
C GLY A 91 -23.58 2.86 26.67
N TYR A 92 -24.87 3.04 26.38
CA TYR A 92 -25.56 2.39 25.27
C TYR A 92 -25.51 3.29 24.04
N GLU A 93 -24.90 2.82 22.96
CA GLU A 93 -24.99 3.43 21.64
C GLU A 93 -25.30 2.38 20.58
N SER A 94 -25.85 2.82 19.45
CA SER A 94 -25.96 1.97 18.26
C SER A 94 -24.56 1.49 17.84
N PRO A 95 -24.44 0.29 17.24
CA PRO A 95 -23.20 -0.12 16.59
C PRO A 95 -22.65 0.98 15.68
N HIS A 96 -21.38 1.32 15.86
CA HIS A 96 -20.67 2.39 15.14
C HIS A 96 -21.21 3.80 15.38
N GLY A 97 -21.77 4.03 16.57
CA GLY A 97 -22.16 5.35 17.07
C GLY A 97 -20.97 6.31 17.27
N PRO A 98 -21.23 7.55 17.75
CA PRO A 98 -20.20 8.57 17.89
C PRO A 98 -19.01 8.15 18.76
N LEU A 99 -19.20 7.35 19.82
CA LEU A 99 -18.12 6.91 20.69
C LEU A 99 -17.27 5.87 19.97
N TRP A 100 -17.89 4.90 19.31
CA TRP A 100 -17.17 3.95 18.46
C TRP A 100 -16.36 4.66 17.37
N LYS A 101 -16.93 5.66 16.67
CA LYS A 101 -16.19 6.42 15.64
C LYS A 101 -14.97 7.15 16.21
N ARG A 102 -15.06 7.61 17.46
CA ARG A 102 -13.91 8.16 18.19
C ARG A 102 -12.86 7.09 18.48
N GLY A 103 -13.28 5.91 18.92
CA GLY A 103 -12.42 4.74 19.07
C GLY A 103 -11.75 4.31 17.77
N ALA A 104 -12.51 4.20 16.68
CA ALA A 104 -12.03 3.83 15.36
C ALA A 104 -10.92 4.78 14.91
N ARG A 105 -11.13 6.10 14.98
CA ARG A 105 -10.08 7.10 14.69
C ARG A 105 -8.86 6.95 15.58
N MET A 106 -9.05 6.70 16.87
CA MET A 106 -7.96 6.56 17.84
C MET A 106 -7.09 5.33 17.54
N PHE A 107 -7.69 4.18 17.24
CA PHE A 107 -6.97 2.95 16.91
C PHE A 107 -6.55 2.86 15.43
N GLY A 108 -7.09 3.73 14.58
CA GLY A 108 -6.76 3.82 13.16
C GLY A 108 -7.61 2.92 12.26
N ALA A 109 -8.79 2.49 12.70
CA ALA A 109 -9.79 1.83 11.87
C ALA A 109 -10.59 2.84 11.04
N ASP A 110 -11.18 2.41 9.92
CA ASP A 110 -12.10 3.25 9.14
C ASP A 110 -13.39 3.58 9.94
N PRO A 111 -13.64 4.85 10.34
CA PRO A 111 -14.82 5.22 11.13
C PRO A 111 -16.14 5.14 10.35
N ARG A 112 -16.10 4.78 9.06
CA ARG A 112 -17.29 4.63 8.20
C ARG A 112 -17.63 3.18 7.93
N ALA A 113 -16.82 2.23 8.40
CA ALA A 113 -17.14 0.82 8.28
C ALA A 113 -18.56 0.58 8.81
N THR A 114 -19.44 -0.02 8.00
CA THR A 114 -20.74 -0.50 8.47
C THR A 114 -20.68 -2.00 8.69
N ALA A 115 -21.63 -2.55 9.46
CA ALA A 115 -21.73 -3.99 9.66
C ALA A 115 -21.93 -4.79 8.34
N LYS A 116 -22.33 -4.13 7.24
CA LYS A 116 -22.59 -4.76 5.93
C LYS A 116 -21.39 -4.68 4.98
N ASP A 117 -20.51 -3.68 5.15
CA ASP A 117 -19.39 -3.38 4.23
C ASP A 117 -18.19 -4.31 4.39
N GLN A 118 -18.14 -5.08 5.48
CA GLN A 118 -17.06 -6.05 5.73
C GLN A 118 -16.92 -7.05 4.57
N LEU A 119 -18.00 -7.45 3.89
CA LEU A 119 -17.97 -8.57 2.94
C LEU A 119 -17.45 -8.23 1.52
N GLU A 120 -17.55 -6.97 1.06
CA GLU A 120 -17.19 -6.58 -0.33
C GLU A 120 -15.87 -5.78 -0.45
N ALA A 121 -15.37 -5.22 0.66
CA ALA A 121 -14.26 -4.26 0.63
C ALA A 121 -12.88 -4.86 0.28
N LEU A 122 -12.72 -6.19 0.31
CA LEU A 122 -11.40 -6.84 0.38
C LEU A 122 -10.83 -7.36 -0.95
N CYS A 123 -11.60 -7.38 -2.05
CA CYS A 123 -11.05 -7.83 -3.34
C CYS A 123 -10.99 -6.72 -4.41
N THR A 124 -11.73 -5.63 -4.25
CA THR A 124 -11.52 -4.40 -5.05
C THR A 124 -11.64 -3.11 -4.24
N GLY A 125 -12.42 -3.06 -3.15
CA GLY A 125 -12.51 -1.92 -2.22
C GLY A 125 -13.02 -0.60 -2.80
N LEU A 126 -13.22 -0.56 -4.11
CA LEU A 126 -13.60 0.61 -4.88
C LEU A 126 -15.12 0.72 -4.93
N SER A 127 -15.67 1.91 -4.74
CA SER A 127 -17.04 2.14 -5.20
C SER A 127 -17.12 1.93 -6.71
N PRO A 128 -18.30 1.66 -7.31
CA PRO A 128 -18.43 1.58 -8.77
C PRO A 128 -17.86 2.80 -9.49
N ASP A 129 -17.94 3.98 -8.86
CA ASP A 129 -17.35 5.20 -9.40
C ASP A 129 -15.82 5.20 -9.31
N ASP A 130 -15.25 4.87 -8.14
CA ASP A 130 -13.79 4.78 -7.97
C ASP A 130 -13.18 3.76 -8.94
N ALA A 131 -13.85 2.61 -9.13
CA ALA A 131 -13.41 1.56 -10.04
C ALA A 131 -13.42 2.03 -11.50
N ARG A 132 -14.46 2.77 -11.89
CA ARG A 132 -14.58 3.38 -13.21
C ARG A 132 -13.50 4.42 -13.46
N VAL A 133 -13.25 5.30 -12.48
CA VAL A 133 -12.20 6.32 -12.56
C VAL A 133 -10.82 5.69 -12.65
N ALA A 134 -10.49 4.78 -11.73
CA ALA A 134 -9.22 4.07 -11.74
C ALA A 134 -9.01 3.30 -13.05
N GLY A 135 -10.04 2.63 -13.56
CA GLY A 135 -10.00 1.94 -14.85
C GLY A 135 -9.72 2.86 -16.04
N LYS A 136 -10.35 4.04 -16.09
CA LYS A 136 -10.09 5.05 -17.13
C LYS A 136 -8.68 5.62 -17.03
N VAL A 137 -8.22 5.95 -15.82
CA VAL A 137 -6.85 6.46 -15.60
C VAL A 137 -5.82 5.42 -16.05
N LYS A 138 -5.97 4.15 -15.67
CA LYS A 138 -5.07 3.06 -16.10
C LYS A 138 -5.00 2.95 -17.63
N LYS A 139 -6.14 3.01 -18.31
CA LYS A 139 -6.19 2.99 -19.79
C LYS A 139 -5.52 4.21 -20.42
N LEU A 140 -5.74 5.40 -19.87
CA LEU A 140 -5.11 6.63 -20.36
C LEU A 140 -3.59 6.61 -20.13
N LEU A 141 -3.13 6.11 -18.97
CA LEU A 141 -1.71 5.92 -18.70
C LEU A 141 -1.10 4.94 -19.70
N ALA A 142 -1.78 3.83 -20.00
CA ALA A 142 -1.34 2.88 -21.02
C ALA A 142 -1.26 3.49 -22.42
N LEU A 143 -2.28 4.27 -22.82
CA LEU A 143 -2.33 4.96 -24.11
C LEU A 143 -1.24 6.04 -24.23
N ALA A 144 -0.82 6.61 -23.10
CA ALA A 144 0.30 7.55 -23.06
C ALA A 144 1.60 6.94 -23.59
N GLY A 145 1.72 5.61 -23.64
CA GLY A 145 2.85 4.90 -24.23
C GLY A 145 2.74 4.57 -25.72
N SER A 146 1.75 5.12 -26.44
CA SER A 146 1.61 4.90 -27.88
C SER A 146 2.78 5.49 -28.69
N SER A 147 2.97 5.00 -29.91
CA SER A 147 3.99 5.52 -30.85
C SER A 147 3.65 6.90 -31.41
N ASN A 148 2.45 7.41 -31.15
CA ASN A 148 1.99 8.72 -31.59
C ASN A 148 2.20 9.73 -30.48
N GLU A 149 3.22 10.58 -30.60
CA GLU A 149 3.64 11.53 -29.56
C GLU A 149 2.50 12.45 -29.09
N ASN A 150 1.67 12.94 -30.03
CA ASN A 150 0.54 13.82 -29.71
C ASN A 150 -0.55 13.08 -28.91
N GLU A 151 -0.86 11.84 -29.30
CA GLU A 151 -1.85 11.01 -28.61
C GLU A 151 -1.35 10.59 -27.23
N ALA A 152 -0.06 10.28 -27.13
CA ALA A 152 0.61 9.95 -25.90
C ALA A 152 0.55 11.09 -24.87
N GLU A 153 0.89 12.31 -25.32
CA GLU A 153 0.85 13.51 -24.49
C GLU A 153 -0.58 13.85 -24.06
N LEU A 154 -1.53 13.82 -25.00
CA LEU A 154 -2.94 14.07 -24.70
C LEU A 154 -3.49 13.04 -23.70
N ALA A 155 -3.16 11.76 -23.84
CA ALA A 155 -3.61 10.72 -22.92
C ALA A 155 -3.06 10.93 -21.51
N ALA A 156 -1.79 11.32 -21.37
CA ALA A 156 -1.18 11.66 -20.09
C ALA A 156 -1.86 12.87 -19.42
N LEU A 157 -2.13 13.93 -20.18
CA LEU A 157 -2.87 15.10 -19.69
C LEU A 157 -4.28 14.74 -19.23
N ARG A 158 -5.01 13.93 -20.02
CA ARG A 158 -6.35 13.46 -19.66
C ARG A 158 -6.35 12.57 -18.42
N ALA A 159 -5.32 11.75 -18.21
CA ALA A 159 -5.17 10.97 -16.98
C ALA A 159 -5.07 11.90 -15.75
N ARG A 160 -4.23 12.94 -15.84
CA ARG A 160 -4.08 13.94 -14.76
C ARG A 160 -5.36 14.73 -14.50
N GLU A 161 -6.01 15.21 -15.57
CA GLU A 161 -7.30 15.92 -15.48
C GLU A 161 -8.36 15.06 -14.78
N LEU A 162 -8.46 13.78 -15.14
CA LEU A 162 -9.43 12.88 -14.54
C LEU A 162 -9.15 12.63 -13.05
N MET A 163 -7.87 12.46 -12.66
CA MET A 163 -7.49 12.33 -11.26
C MET A 163 -7.79 13.60 -10.46
N CYS A 164 -7.44 14.78 -10.97
CA CYS A 164 -7.73 16.06 -10.32
C CYS A 164 -9.23 16.30 -10.16
N ARG A 165 -10.04 16.04 -11.21
CA ARG A 165 -11.50 16.23 -11.15
C ARG A 165 -12.14 15.30 -10.12
N HIS A 166 -11.81 14.01 -10.14
CA HIS A 166 -12.38 13.06 -9.20
C HIS A 166 -12.03 13.41 -7.74
N LYS A 167 -10.81 13.93 -7.50
CA LYS A 167 -10.42 14.46 -6.19
C LYS A 167 -11.31 15.63 -5.74
N LEU A 168 -11.59 16.58 -6.62
CA LEU A 168 -12.46 17.72 -6.32
C LEU A 168 -13.89 17.26 -6.03
N ASP A 169 -14.43 16.34 -6.82
CA ASP A 169 -15.78 15.79 -6.61
C ASP A 169 -15.89 15.07 -5.25
N ALA A 170 -14.84 14.34 -4.84
CA ALA A 170 -14.76 13.68 -3.54
C ALA A 170 -14.62 14.66 -2.35
N SER A 171 -14.21 15.92 -2.58
CA SER A 171 -13.97 16.90 -1.53
C SER A 171 -15.26 17.49 -0.92
N HIS A 172 -16.41 17.29 -1.55
CA HIS A 172 -17.73 17.76 -1.08
C HIS A 172 -18.30 16.93 0.11
N GLY A 173 -17.59 15.90 0.59
CA GLY A 173 -17.95 15.10 1.77
C GLY A 173 -16.74 14.72 2.65
N GLU A 174 -16.91 13.81 3.64
CA GLU A 174 -15.77 13.20 4.32
C GLU A 174 -15.07 12.22 3.35
N PRO A 175 -13.81 12.47 2.96
CA PRO A 175 -13.14 11.68 1.96
C PRO A 175 -12.99 10.22 2.37
N ARG A 176 -13.17 9.32 1.40
CA ARG A 176 -12.86 7.90 1.57
C ARG A 176 -11.37 7.70 1.47
N TRP A 177 -10.73 7.52 2.62
CA TRP A 177 -9.37 7.03 2.68
C TRP A 177 -9.38 5.51 2.70
N GLY A 178 -8.47 4.93 1.94
CA GLY A 178 -8.13 3.52 1.94
C GLY A 178 -6.62 3.37 1.92
N TYR A 179 -6.17 2.15 2.06
CA TYR A 179 -4.76 1.81 2.01
C TYR A 179 -4.58 0.42 1.45
N LYS A 180 -3.36 0.11 1.00
CA LYS A 180 -3.04 -1.21 0.47
C LYS A 180 -1.55 -1.49 0.59
N THR A 181 -1.19 -2.72 0.96
CA THR A 181 0.18 -3.21 0.84
C THR A 181 0.46 -3.59 -0.61
N LEU A 182 1.59 -3.13 -1.15
CA LEU A 182 1.99 -3.29 -2.54
C LEU A 182 3.12 -4.32 -2.68
N GLY A 183 2.89 -5.30 -3.55
CA GLY A 183 3.82 -6.38 -3.83
C GLY A 183 4.13 -7.26 -2.62
N GLU A 184 5.19 -8.05 -2.77
CA GLU A 184 5.62 -9.00 -1.73
C GLU A 184 6.55 -8.36 -0.69
N PRO A 185 6.59 -8.89 0.55
CA PRO A 185 7.45 -8.37 1.59
C PRO A 185 8.95 -8.57 1.28
N TRP A 186 9.77 -7.53 1.46
CA TRP A 186 11.20 -7.55 1.20
C TRP A 186 12.02 -7.69 2.48
N LYS A 187 12.77 -8.79 2.63
CA LYS A 187 13.72 -8.96 3.76
C LYS A 187 14.73 -7.82 3.88
N ARG A 188 15.40 -7.55 2.77
CA ARG A 188 16.36 -6.47 2.61
C ARG A 188 15.88 -5.63 1.46
N ARG A 189 15.07 -4.62 1.79
CA ARG A 189 14.57 -3.64 0.84
C ARG A 189 15.71 -3.07 -0.02
N PRO A 190 15.72 -3.34 -1.33
CA PRO A 190 16.65 -2.70 -2.25
C PRO A 190 16.47 -1.19 -2.28
N ARG A 191 17.55 -0.44 -2.52
CA ARG A 191 17.52 1.02 -2.48
C ARG A 191 16.62 1.65 -3.56
N TRP A 192 16.50 1.02 -4.72
CA TRP A 192 15.70 1.54 -5.83
C TRP A 192 14.19 1.55 -5.50
N LEU A 193 13.73 0.73 -4.55
CA LEU A 193 12.34 0.76 -4.07
C LEU A 193 11.99 2.08 -3.36
N TYR A 194 12.95 2.80 -2.78
CA TYR A 194 12.68 4.14 -2.25
C TYR A 194 12.35 5.14 -3.35
N ILE A 195 12.95 4.98 -4.53
CA ILE A 195 12.65 5.83 -5.68
C ILE A 195 11.23 5.54 -6.16
N ILE A 196 10.84 4.26 -6.22
CA ILE A 196 9.46 3.87 -6.54
C ILE A 196 8.48 4.44 -5.52
N SER A 197 8.73 4.28 -4.21
CA SER A 197 7.83 4.85 -3.19
C SER A 197 7.69 6.37 -3.34
N ASN A 198 8.78 7.07 -3.67
CA ASN A 198 8.72 8.52 -3.92
C ASN A 198 7.99 8.88 -5.22
N ILE A 199 8.10 8.06 -6.27
CA ILE A 199 7.31 8.24 -7.49
C ILE A 199 5.81 8.16 -7.16
N LEU A 200 5.39 7.11 -6.45
CA LEU A 200 4.00 6.95 -6.03
C LEU A 200 3.53 8.13 -5.18
N LYS A 201 4.32 8.47 -4.15
CA LYS A 201 4.03 9.56 -3.21
C LYS A 201 3.89 10.93 -3.87
N ASN A 202 4.68 11.20 -4.90
CA ASN A 202 4.78 12.54 -5.50
C ASN A 202 3.87 12.74 -6.71
N PHE A 203 3.53 11.67 -7.44
CA PHE A 203 2.82 11.80 -8.73
C PHE A 203 1.45 11.12 -8.79
N TYR A 204 1.05 10.37 -7.75
CA TYR A 204 -0.19 9.55 -7.79
C TYR A 204 -1.09 9.75 -6.56
N ASP A 205 -1.00 10.91 -5.88
CA ASP A 205 -1.87 11.34 -4.78
C ASP A 205 -2.06 10.32 -3.64
N VAL A 206 -0.96 9.67 -3.25
CA VAL A 206 -0.90 8.76 -2.10
C VAL A 206 0.18 9.17 -1.12
N GLU A 207 0.00 8.83 0.15
CA GLU A 207 1.08 8.70 1.11
C GLU A 207 1.65 7.29 1.08
N THR A 208 2.92 7.15 1.45
CA THR A 208 3.63 5.87 1.38
C THR A 208 4.35 5.59 2.69
N LEU A 209 4.21 4.38 3.21
CA LEU A 209 4.87 3.93 4.43
C LEU A 209 5.52 2.57 4.23
N TRP A 210 6.75 2.41 4.70
CA TRP A 210 7.37 1.10 4.78
C TRP A 210 7.09 0.44 6.11
N LEU A 211 6.24 -0.58 6.11
CA LEU A 211 5.89 -1.34 7.31
C LEU A 211 6.91 -2.45 7.57
N SER A 212 7.11 -2.75 8.84
CA SER A 212 7.70 -4.01 9.30
C SER A 212 6.61 -5.07 9.25
N GLU A 213 6.79 -6.08 8.42
CA GLU A 213 5.92 -7.26 8.39
C GLU A 213 6.66 -8.42 9.05
N PHE A 214 5.93 -9.13 9.92
CA PHE A 214 6.45 -10.29 10.62
C PHE A 214 5.94 -11.53 9.92
N ASP A 215 6.69 -12.00 8.91
CA ASP A 215 6.40 -13.25 8.21
C ASP A 215 7.20 -14.38 8.86
N PHE A 216 6.51 -15.21 9.65
CA PHE A 216 7.16 -16.24 10.48
C PHE A 216 7.38 -17.58 9.77
N GLU A 217 6.47 -18.04 8.89
CA GLU A 217 6.69 -19.28 8.12
C GLU A 217 7.98 -19.17 7.31
N TYR A 218 8.19 -17.99 6.72
CA TYR A 218 9.42 -17.66 6.02
C TYR A 218 10.64 -17.52 6.95
N ASP A 219 10.51 -16.78 8.06
CA ASP A 219 11.62 -16.48 8.99
C ASP A 219 12.11 -17.75 9.72
N ARG A 220 11.23 -18.73 9.97
CA ARG A 220 11.59 -20.00 10.61
C ARG A 220 12.25 -21.00 9.65
N GLU A 221 11.68 -21.26 8.47
CA GLU A 221 12.24 -22.26 7.54
C GLU A 221 13.62 -21.87 7.01
N VAL A 222 13.86 -20.57 6.84
CA VAL A 222 15.03 -20.13 6.08
C VAL A 222 16.09 -19.46 6.98
N HIS A 223 15.71 -18.81 8.11
CA HIS A 223 16.61 -17.88 8.83
C HIS A 223 16.63 -18.02 10.37
N GLY A 224 15.89 -18.96 10.95
CA GLY A 224 15.89 -19.19 12.40
C GLY A 224 15.28 -18.05 13.24
N GLY A 225 14.32 -17.28 12.69
CA GLY A 225 13.48 -16.37 13.48
C GLY A 225 14.07 -14.98 13.79
N ARG A 226 14.85 -14.37 12.86
CA ARG A 226 15.64 -13.16 13.16
C ARG A 226 15.48 -11.99 12.18
N THR A 227 14.70 -12.10 11.10
CA THR A 227 14.62 -11.03 10.08
C THR A 227 13.20 -10.52 9.85
N VAL A 228 12.97 -9.24 10.16
CA VAL A 228 11.71 -8.54 9.90
C VAL A 228 11.65 -8.07 8.45
N ALA A 229 10.73 -8.62 7.66
CA ALA A 229 10.50 -8.21 6.28
C ALA A 229 9.88 -6.80 6.21
N LYS A 230 9.99 -6.15 5.05
CA LYS A 230 9.46 -4.81 4.82
C LYS A 230 8.53 -4.80 3.61
N VAL A 231 7.30 -4.36 3.81
CA VAL A 231 6.32 -4.15 2.74
C VAL A 231 6.02 -2.67 2.58
N LEU A 232 5.72 -2.24 1.35
CA LEU A 232 5.28 -0.88 1.07
C LEU A 232 3.78 -0.81 1.24
N GLU A 233 3.29 0.05 2.10
CA GLU A 233 1.88 0.43 2.13
C GLU A 233 1.69 1.80 1.47
N VAL A 234 0.62 1.93 0.71
CA VAL A 234 0.14 3.22 0.19
C VAL A 234 -1.19 3.58 0.83
N THR A 235 -1.43 4.86 1.08
CA THR A 235 -2.66 5.40 1.66
C THR A 235 -3.16 6.54 0.78
N GLY A 236 -4.44 6.55 0.43
CA GLY A 236 -5.02 7.58 -0.46
C GLY A 236 -6.52 7.34 -0.65
N THR A 237 -7.12 8.00 -1.64
CA THR A 237 -8.48 7.59 -2.06
C THR A 237 -8.43 6.18 -2.65
N PRO A 238 -9.51 5.37 -2.60
CA PRO A 238 -9.55 4.07 -3.24
C PRO A 238 -9.07 4.11 -4.69
N ALA A 239 -9.53 5.08 -5.48
CA ALA A 239 -9.10 5.26 -6.86
C ALA A 239 -7.57 5.52 -6.96
N ALA A 240 -7.03 6.42 -6.14
CA ALA A 240 -5.60 6.73 -6.11
C ALA A 240 -4.76 5.52 -5.70
N VAL A 241 -5.18 4.78 -4.67
CA VAL A 241 -4.54 3.52 -4.22
C VAL A 241 -4.51 2.49 -5.35
N ALA A 242 -5.62 2.32 -6.08
CA ALA A 242 -5.71 1.38 -7.19
C ALA A 242 -4.84 1.77 -8.40
N VAL A 243 -4.67 3.07 -8.64
CA VAL A 243 -3.74 3.59 -9.67
C VAL A 243 -2.29 3.40 -9.21
N ALA A 244 -1.97 3.71 -7.95
CA ALA A 244 -0.63 3.55 -7.38
C ALA A 244 -0.17 2.09 -7.40
N GLU A 245 -1.05 1.13 -7.11
CA GLU A 245 -0.77 -0.30 -7.25
C GLU A 245 -0.40 -0.65 -8.69
N TYR A 246 -1.21 -0.23 -9.66
CA TYR A 246 -0.94 -0.49 -11.08
C TYR A 246 0.41 0.09 -11.53
N VAL A 247 0.74 1.30 -11.09
CA VAL A 247 2.03 1.94 -11.38
C VAL A 247 3.19 1.20 -10.71
N TYR A 248 3.02 0.76 -9.47
CA TYR A 248 4.01 -0.05 -8.76
C TYR A 248 4.32 -1.33 -9.53
N ASP A 249 3.30 -2.10 -9.91
CA ASP A 249 3.46 -3.36 -10.65
C ASP A 249 4.11 -3.15 -12.02
N PHE A 250 3.76 -2.04 -12.70
CA PHE A 250 4.43 -1.64 -13.93
C PHE A 250 5.92 -1.37 -13.68
N LEU A 251 6.27 -0.56 -12.69
CA LEU A 251 7.66 -0.18 -12.42
C LEU A 251 8.52 -1.39 -12.04
N ILE A 252 7.99 -2.32 -11.26
CA ILE A 252 8.69 -3.57 -10.92
C ILE A 252 8.97 -4.39 -12.19
N ARG A 253 7.93 -4.72 -12.96
CA ARG A 253 8.06 -5.57 -14.14
C ARG A 253 8.94 -4.94 -15.23
N GLU A 254 8.73 -3.66 -15.50
CA GLU A 254 9.50 -2.95 -16.53
C GLU A 254 10.95 -2.75 -16.11
N GLY A 255 11.20 -2.57 -14.81
CA GLY A 255 12.55 -2.53 -14.26
C GLY A 255 13.32 -3.83 -14.49
N GLU A 256 12.67 -4.96 -14.24
CA GLU A 256 13.27 -6.28 -14.47
C GLU A 256 13.49 -6.55 -15.96
N ARG A 257 12.48 -6.29 -16.80
CA ARG A 257 12.56 -6.46 -18.26
C ARG A 257 13.74 -5.68 -18.86
N ARG A 258 13.86 -4.39 -18.52
CA ARG A 258 14.95 -3.54 -19.03
C ARG A 258 16.32 -3.93 -18.51
N LEU A 259 16.41 -4.40 -17.27
CA LEU A 259 17.65 -4.93 -16.72
C LEU A 259 18.09 -6.21 -17.45
N GLU A 260 17.15 -7.08 -17.81
CA GLU A 260 17.46 -8.27 -18.61
C GLU A 260 17.92 -7.89 -20.02
N ASP A 261 17.26 -6.94 -20.68
CA ASP A 261 17.69 -6.42 -21.99
C ASP A 261 19.10 -5.82 -21.92
N TYR A 262 19.41 -5.05 -20.88
CA TYR A 262 20.75 -4.53 -20.64
C TYR A 262 21.78 -5.65 -20.53
N ARG A 263 21.47 -6.71 -19.78
CA ARG A 263 22.37 -7.88 -19.64
C ARG A 263 22.56 -8.64 -20.96
N ARG A 264 21.49 -8.83 -21.74
CA ARG A 264 21.55 -9.50 -23.06
C ARG A 264 22.43 -8.72 -24.04
N LYS A 265 22.45 -7.39 -23.94
CA LYS A 265 23.29 -6.51 -24.77
C LYS A 265 24.74 -6.37 -24.26
N GLY A 266 25.21 -7.28 -23.39
CA GLY A 266 26.57 -7.28 -22.87
C GLY A 266 26.78 -6.39 -21.64
N GLY A 267 25.70 -5.89 -21.03
CA GLY A 267 25.76 -5.12 -19.78
C GLY A 267 26.29 -5.93 -18.60
N ARG A 268 26.92 -5.24 -17.64
CA ARG A 268 27.50 -5.86 -16.45
C ARG A 268 26.42 -6.58 -15.62
N THR A 269 26.71 -7.82 -15.21
CA THR A 269 25.75 -8.69 -14.50
C THR A 269 25.87 -8.65 -12.98
N SER A 270 26.90 -8.00 -12.44
CA SER A 270 27.18 -7.93 -11.00
C SER A 270 26.01 -7.36 -10.20
N MET A 271 25.92 -7.71 -8.90
CA MET A 271 24.89 -7.17 -8.01
C MET A 271 24.96 -5.63 -7.90
N THR A 272 26.18 -5.08 -7.94
CA THR A 272 26.43 -3.63 -7.97
C THR A 272 25.86 -3.01 -9.25
N ALA A 273 26.11 -3.62 -10.41
CA ALA A 273 25.60 -3.16 -11.69
C ALA A 273 24.07 -3.23 -11.73
N ARG A 274 23.46 -4.34 -11.29
CA ARG A 274 21.99 -4.47 -11.13
C ARG A 274 21.42 -3.34 -10.29
N THR A 275 22.00 -3.10 -9.11
CA THR A 275 21.50 -2.07 -8.19
C THR A 275 21.63 -0.67 -8.78
N ASN A 276 22.77 -0.34 -9.39
CA ASN A 276 22.99 0.98 -9.99
C ASN A 276 22.15 1.20 -11.25
N PHE A 277 21.95 0.16 -12.07
CA PHE A 277 21.05 0.20 -13.22
C PHE A 277 19.60 0.51 -12.80
N LEU A 278 19.03 -0.26 -11.87
CA LEU A 278 17.66 -0.04 -11.40
C LEU A 278 17.51 1.31 -10.67
N LEU A 279 18.53 1.73 -9.91
CA LEU A 279 18.55 3.08 -9.33
C LEU A 279 18.50 4.15 -10.42
N GLY A 280 19.35 4.05 -11.45
CA GLY A 280 19.36 4.96 -12.57
C GLY A 280 18.02 4.97 -13.30
N LEU A 281 17.46 3.80 -13.58
CA LEU A 281 16.20 3.62 -14.29
C LEU A 281 15.05 4.36 -13.62
N HIS A 282 14.78 4.08 -12.35
CA HIS A 282 13.68 4.75 -11.66
C HIS A 282 13.98 6.23 -11.40
N ASP A 283 15.24 6.63 -11.25
CA ASP A 283 15.64 8.04 -11.12
C ASP A 283 15.40 8.83 -12.42
N GLY A 284 15.68 8.21 -13.58
CA GLY A 284 15.39 8.76 -14.90
C GLY A 284 13.91 8.94 -15.14
N PHE A 285 13.10 7.93 -14.79
CA PHE A 285 11.65 8.02 -14.89
C PHE A 285 11.08 9.08 -13.92
N ARG A 286 11.57 9.14 -12.68
CA ARG A 286 11.19 10.18 -11.71
C ARG A 286 11.50 11.59 -12.25
N SER A 287 12.67 11.77 -12.86
CA SER A 287 13.08 13.06 -13.44
C SER A 287 12.15 13.46 -14.60
N LYS A 288 11.77 12.51 -15.46
CA LYS A 288 10.78 12.75 -16.53
C LYS A 288 9.44 13.25 -15.95
N LEU A 289 8.89 12.57 -14.94
CA LEU A 289 7.62 12.97 -14.31
C LEU A 289 7.71 14.34 -13.61
N GLN A 290 8.86 14.63 -13.01
CA GLN A 290 9.13 15.92 -12.38
C GLN A 290 9.14 17.04 -13.41
N GLU A 291 9.90 16.88 -14.51
CA GLU A 291 9.95 17.86 -15.62
C GLU A 291 8.57 18.09 -16.24
N GLN A 292 7.78 17.02 -16.42
CA GLN A 292 6.39 17.13 -16.89
C GLN A 292 5.51 17.90 -15.90
N THR A 293 5.70 17.73 -14.59
CA THR A 293 4.94 18.47 -13.57
C THR A 293 5.33 19.94 -13.54
N GLU A 294 6.63 20.25 -13.58
CA GLU A 294 7.14 21.61 -13.64
C GLU A 294 6.72 22.34 -14.93
N ALA A 295 6.55 21.61 -16.04
CA ALA A 295 6.02 22.17 -17.27
C ALA A 295 4.54 22.60 -17.10
N LEU A 296 3.70 21.78 -16.46
CA LEU A 296 2.31 22.15 -16.17
C LEU A 296 2.23 23.32 -15.18
N GLU A 297 3.09 23.35 -14.16
CA GLU A 297 3.15 24.45 -13.20
C GLU A 297 3.46 25.80 -13.85
N ARG A 298 4.30 25.78 -14.91
CA ARG A 298 4.69 26.98 -15.65
C ARG A 298 3.65 27.44 -16.67
N ASP A 299 2.73 26.57 -17.07
CA ASP A 299 1.65 26.89 -18.00
C ASP A 299 0.40 27.35 -17.22
N PRO A 300 0.00 28.64 -17.31
CA PRO A 300 -1.17 29.15 -16.60
C PRO A 300 -2.46 28.37 -16.89
N GLU A 301 -2.63 27.87 -18.12
CA GLU A 301 -3.85 27.14 -18.53
C GLU A 301 -3.90 25.72 -17.97
N GLN A 302 -2.73 25.13 -17.68
CA GLN A 302 -2.60 23.74 -17.24
C GLN A 302 -2.14 23.59 -15.78
N SER A 303 -1.81 24.70 -15.11
CA SER A 303 -1.37 24.72 -13.70
C SER A 303 -2.37 24.05 -12.74
N ALA A 304 -3.66 24.08 -13.06
CA ALA A 304 -4.71 23.38 -12.30
C ALA A 304 -4.64 21.85 -12.36
N LEU A 305 -3.88 21.28 -13.30
CA LEU A 305 -3.66 19.83 -13.45
C LEU A 305 -2.48 19.31 -12.60
N VAL A 306 -1.83 20.19 -11.85
CA VAL A 306 -0.81 19.83 -10.88
C VAL A 306 -1.52 19.22 -9.66
N LEU A 307 -1.22 17.96 -9.37
CA LEU A 307 -1.78 17.25 -8.22
C LEU A 307 -1.25 17.86 -6.92
N VAL A 308 -2.06 18.69 -6.28
CA VAL A 308 -1.80 19.20 -4.93
C VAL A 308 -2.20 18.16 -3.92
N LYS A 309 -1.32 17.81 -2.97
CA LYS A 309 -1.65 16.87 -1.89
C LYS A 309 -2.78 17.39 -1.02
N ASP A 310 -3.71 16.50 -0.67
CA ASP A 310 -4.81 16.85 0.25
C ASP A 310 -4.27 16.90 1.70
N PRO A 311 -4.37 18.03 2.42
CA PRO A 311 -4.00 18.10 3.83
C PRO A 311 -4.73 17.06 4.70
N LYS A 312 -6.00 16.75 4.38
CA LYS A 312 -6.80 15.75 5.11
C LYS A 312 -6.26 14.32 4.94
N LEU A 313 -5.64 14.01 3.79
CA LEU A 313 -4.94 12.73 3.60
C LEU A 313 -3.74 12.66 4.55
N SER A 314 -2.97 13.74 4.66
CA SER A 314 -1.84 13.82 5.58
C SER A 314 -2.31 13.65 7.03
N GLU A 315 -3.37 14.35 7.44
CA GLU A 315 -3.95 14.20 8.79
C GLU A 315 -4.38 12.76 9.08
N PHE A 316 -5.12 12.13 8.16
CA PHE A 316 -5.52 10.73 8.27
C PHE A 316 -4.31 9.79 8.39
N PHE A 317 -3.30 9.99 7.54
CA PHE A 317 -2.09 9.19 7.53
C PHE A 317 -1.31 9.31 8.86
N HIS A 318 -1.14 10.51 9.39
CA HIS A 318 -0.45 10.73 10.67
C HIS A 318 -1.27 10.24 11.88
N ALA A 319 -2.60 10.33 11.83
CA ALA A 319 -3.46 9.76 12.86
C ALA A 319 -3.33 8.23 12.92
N ARG A 320 -3.26 7.57 11.75
CA ARG A 320 -3.01 6.12 11.66
C ARG A 320 -1.57 5.76 12.03
N TYR A 321 -0.60 6.61 11.69
CA TYR A 321 0.83 6.36 11.92
C TYR A 321 1.48 7.48 12.76
N PRO A 322 1.16 7.58 14.07
CA PRO A 322 1.65 8.67 14.92
C PRO A 322 3.15 8.59 15.22
N ARG A 323 3.80 7.45 14.95
CA ARG A 323 5.23 7.22 15.20
C ARG A 323 5.94 6.81 13.92
N ILE A 324 5.94 7.71 12.93
CA ILE A 324 6.77 7.55 11.73
C ILE A 324 8.18 8.10 11.98
N HIS A 325 9.17 7.39 11.45
CA HIS A 325 10.55 7.85 11.44
C HIS A 325 11.00 8.03 10.01
N PHE A 326 11.49 9.22 9.69
CA PHE A 326 12.15 9.49 8.42
C PHE A 326 13.55 8.90 8.46
N VAL A 327 13.85 8.04 7.49
CA VAL A 327 15.16 7.40 7.38
C VAL A 327 15.93 8.09 6.25
N THR A 328 16.95 8.86 6.60
CA THR A 328 17.94 9.36 5.64
C THR A 328 19.05 8.34 5.50
N GLN A 329 19.24 7.76 4.31
CA GLN A 329 20.35 6.83 4.07
C GLN A 329 21.60 7.57 3.57
N SER A 330 22.69 7.55 4.36
CA SER A 330 23.97 8.19 4.02
C SER A 330 25.06 7.20 3.55
N SER A 331 24.79 5.90 3.42
CA SER A 331 25.87 4.96 3.09
C SER A 331 26.34 5.08 1.64
N ARG A 332 27.68 5.10 1.46
CA ARG A 332 28.38 5.05 0.18
C ARG A 332 27.99 3.76 -0.56
N ILE A 333 27.28 3.88 -1.67
CA ILE A 333 27.06 2.76 -2.58
C ILE A 333 28.33 2.59 -3.41
N LYS A 334 28.78 1.35 -3.62
CA LYS A 334 29.71 1.04 -4.70
C LYS A 334 29.09 1.50 -6.02
N GLN A 335 29.73 2.44 -6.69
CA GLN A 335 29.18 3.03 -7.90
C GLN A 335 29.54 2.19 -9.12
N ASP A 336 28.57 2.00 -9.99
CA ASP A 336 28.76 1.54 -11.36
C ASP A 336 28.11 2.58 -12.26
N GLU A 337 28.88 3.60 -12.62
CA GLU A 337 28.34 4.77 -13.31
C GLU A 337 27.84 4.43 -14.72
N ALA A 338 28.48 3.48 -15.40
CA ALA A 338 28.01 3.02 -16.70
C ALA A 338 26.62 2.37 -16.60
N ALA A 339 26.44 1.46 -15.63
CA ALA A 339 25.14 0.86 -15.39
C ALA A 339 24.10 1.90 -14.94
N ARG A 340 24.49 2.84 -14.08
CA ARG A 340 23.61 3.92 -13.58
C ARG A 340 23.16 4.86 -14.70
N SER A 341 24.09 5.30 -15.56
CA SER A 341 23.82 6.21 -16.66
C SER A 341 22.92 5.54 -17.71
N GLU A 342 23.20 4.29 -18.08
CA GLU A 342 22.37 3.54 -19.01
C GLU A 342 20.97 3.29 -18.45
N GLY A 343 20.87 2.93 -17.17
CA GLY A 343 19.59 2.87 -16.47
C GLY A 343 18.85 4.20 -16.56
N ARG A 344 19.50 5.32 -16.25
CA ARG A 344 18.89 6.66 -16.30
C ARG A 344 18.36 7.02 -17.68
N ARG A 345 19.14 6.76 -18.73
CA ARG A 345 18.75 6.98 -20.13
C ARG A 345 17.47 6.20 -20.45
N GLN A 346 17.47 4.90 -20.16
CA GLN A 346 16.30 4.04 -20.36
C GLN A 346 15.09 4.48 -19.51
N GLY A 347 15.32 5.00 -18.30
CA GLY A 347 14.28 5.49 -17.41
C GLY A 347 13.53 6.70 -17.97
N ARG A 348 14.26 7.62 -18.62
CA ARG A 348 13.66 8.78 -19.30
C ARG A 348 12.81 8.38 -20.50
N GLU A 349 13.08 7.21 -21.08
CA GLU A 349 12.31 6.63 -22.18
C GLU A 349 11.13 5.77 -21.70
N MET A 350 10.94 5.61 -20.39
CA MET A 350 9.82 4.82 -19.87
C MET A 350 8.50 5.57 -20.03
N THR A 351 7.48 4.84 -20.43
CA THR A 351 6.09 5.26 -20.36
C THR A 351 5.27 4.11 -19.82
N ILE A 352 4.25 4.40 -19.01
CA ILE A 352 3.40 3.39 -18.41
C ILE A 352 2.61 2.72 -19.53
N LEU A 353 2.67 1.40 -19.61
CA LEU A 353 1.97 0.62 -20.64
C LEU A 353 0.90 -0.26 -19.99
N GLU A 354 -0.10 -0.66 -20.77
CA GLU A 354 -1.13 -1.58 -20.30
C GLU A 354 -0.45 -2.82 -19.70
N ALA A 355 -0.94 -3.28 -18.56
CA ALA A 355 -0.56 -4.61 -18.11
C ALA A 355 -1.09 -5.56 -19.18
N VAL A 356 -0.20 -6.21 -19.93
CA VAL A 356 -0.60 -7.32 -20.80
C VAL A 356 -1.42 -8.25 -19.91
N SER A 357 -2.72 -8.35 -20.22
CA SER A 357 -3.67 -9.17 -19.48
C SER A 357 -3.26 -10.63 -19.67
N SER A 358 -2.35 -11.11 -18.82
CA SER A 358 -2.25 -12.53 -18.54
C SER A 358 -3.49 -12.89 -17.75
N ASN A 359 -4.49 -13.45 -18.43
CA ASN A 359 -5.50 -14.27 -17.76
C ASN A 359 -4.74 -15.32 -16.93
N GLY A 360 -4.70 -15.11 -15.62
CA GLY A 360 -3.97 -15.92 -14.68
C GLY A 360 -4.14 -15.31 -13.29
N ASP A 361 -5.16 -15.78 -12.58
CA ASP A 361 -5.35 -15.53 -11.16
C ASP A 361 -4.05 -15.85 -10.40
N GLY A 362 -3.40 -14.82 -9.89
CA GLY A 362 -2.31 -14.95 -8.93
C GLY A 362 -1.48 -13.66 -8.81
N PRO A 363 -1.02 -13.30 -7.60
CA PRO A 363 0.04 -12.30 -7.46
C PRO A 363 1.23 -12.75 -8.32
N VAL A 364 1.85 -11.79 -9.02
CA VAL A 364 3.07 -12.03 -9.78
C VAL A 364 4.13 -12.51 -8.79
N ARG A 365 4.33 -13.83 -8.75
CA ARG A 365 5.41 -14.45 -7.98
C ARG A 365 6.72 -13.82 -8.42
N ALA A 366 7.33 -13.02 -7.54
CA ALA A 366 8.77 -12.97 -7.51
C ALA A 366 9.24 -14.42 -7.29
N LEU A 367 9.75 -15.06 -8.34
CA LEU A 367 10.30 -16.41 -8.23
C LEU A 367 11.45 -16.43 -7.19
N PRO A 368 11.71 -17.59 -6.60
CA PRO A 368 12.25 -17.71 -5.25
C PRO A 368 13.69 -17.20 -5.18
N HIS A 369 14.02 -16.72 -4.00
CA HIS A 369 15.36 -16.48 -3.49
C HIS A 369 16.40 -17.34 -4.19
N LEU A 370 17.17 -16.74 -5.09
CA LEU A 370 18.46 -17.29 -5.47
C LEU A 370 19.47 -16.80 -4.44
N ARG A 371 19.94 -17.80 -3.69
CA ARG A 371 21.08 -17.86 -2.76
C ARG A 371 22.02 -16.65 -2.73
#